data_AF-A0A946E6B4-F1
#
_entry.id   AF-A0A946E6B4-F1
#
_cell.length_a   1.000
_cell.length_b   1.000
_cell.length_c   1.000
_cell.angle_alpha   90.00
_cell.angle_beta   90.00
_cell.angle_gamma   90.00
#
_symmetry.space_group_name_H-M   'P 1'
#
loop_
_entity.id
_entity.type
_entity.pdbx_description
1 polymer ?
#
loop_
_entity_poly.entity_id
_entity_poly.type
_entity_poly.pdbx_seq_one_letter_code
_entity_poly.pdbx_strand_id
1 'polypeptide(L)'
;MARIIFLFLIFPSALFSYAVTDVYVPNCKVVKGSFLFAAETEVTNGQYLLFLNDQYRKHGAECYSSLLPDTSAWLSPGTYCEPYLQYYFRHPAYRLYPMVNVSKRQAEAFCEWMEVQLNEQFEKMTDQPIVSVDVRLPTDQEWQEAARGGNRYAIFPWPGSGMRNTTQKHKGRFMANFSRGQGDYMGVTGDLNDGADITAPVRSYWPNQFGLYNLSGNVAEMLQEEGRTRGGSWASRAPYLEISGVDPFAGFSKPSPEIGFRYFVEVIDRRDCKPIRKQKITARRIEKMLVPVIQDTLMAWKFEISNEWYDEFVQETSDENKPNGELWIGELSYARRFKNDYSTHSDYKNHPVVNISREQALKFCDWLTEKYNQFPKRKYTRLAISLPTEEEWELIASGNNRDNYFPWGGPYAMNSKGEWLCNYNTVQERWIIDLNNSTYLVNGISKDMIQAAAGQDGALVTAPVDSYYDNSLGIKNACGNVSEMVADLDVAKGGNWGSMIHEIGIKKSVIFTKPNPYVGFRFVARVME
;
A
#
# COMPACT_ATOMS: atom_id res chain seq x y z
N MET A 1 6.36 -39.07 -20.51
CA MET A 1 6.55 -37.61 -20.65
C MET A 1 5.28 -37.00 -21.25
N ALA A 2 4.35 -36.52 -20.44
CA ALA A 2 3.17 -35.80 -20.90
C ALA A 2 3.30 -34.34 -20.42
N ARG A 3 3.51 -33.41 -21.35
CA ARG A 3 3.51 -31.98 -21.09
C ARG A 3 2.10 -31.58 -20.66
N ILE A 4 1.92 -31.26 -19.38
CA ILE A 4 0.68 -30.68 -18.86
C ILE A 4 0.67 -29.21 -19.30
N ILE A 5 -0.22 -28.90 -20.23
CA ILE A 5 -0.47 -27.54 -20.72
C ILE A 5 -1.25 -26.80 -19.62
N PHE A 6 -0.60 -25.82 -19.00
CA PHE A 6 -1.24 -24.85 -18.10
C PHE A 6 -2.18 -23.96 -18.93
N LEU A 7 -3.49 -24.19 -18.83
CA LEU A 7 -4.52 -23.32 -19.39
C LEU A 7 -5.11 -22.48 -18.25
N PHE A 8 -4.42 -21.39 -17.92
CA PHE A 8 -5.06 -20.26 -17.24
C PHE A 8 -5.83 -19.48 -18.30
N LEU A 9 -7.16 -19.46 -18.19
CA LEU A 9 -8.03 -18.68 -19.08
C LEU A 9 -7.80 -17.18 -18.83
N ILE A 10 -7.13 -16.52 -19.78
CA ILE A 10 -6.97 -15.07 -19.84
C ILE A 10 -8.19 -14.50 -20.58
N PHE A 11 -8.95 -13.63 -19.94
CA PHE A 11 -9.91 -12.75 -20.61
C PHE A 11 -9.60 -11.28 -20.28
N PRO A 12 -9.48 -10.40 -21.28
CA PRO A 12 -9.27 -8.98 -21.05
C PRO A 12 -10.58 -8.32 -20.63
N SER A 13 -10.66 -7.81 -19.40
CA SER A 13 -11.78 -6.96 -18.96
C SER A 13 -11.45 -5.48 -19.19
N ALA A 14 -12.43 -4.77 -19.76
CA ALA A 14 -12.36 -3.40 -20.24
C ALA A 14 -12.01 -2.34 -19.18
N LEU A 15 -11.50 -1.23 -19.71
CA LEU A 15 -10.93 -0.03 -19.07
C LEU A 15 -11.81 0.57 -17.97
N PHE A 16 -11.24 0.64 -16.76
CA PHE A 16 -11.48 1.72 -15.79
C PHE A 16 -10.11 2.26 -15.35
N SER A 17 -9.98 3.59 -15.34
CA SER A 17 -8.75 4.32 -15.04
C SER A 17 -8.42 4.25 -13.54
N TYR A 18 -7.85 3.15 -13.08
CA TYR A 18 -6.96 3.11 -11.91
C TYR A 18 -5.55 2.90 -12.43
N ALA A 19 -4.56 3.51 -11.75
CA ALA A 19 -3.15 3.55 -12.13
C ALA A 19 -2.74 2.25 -12.86
N VAL A 20 -2.40 2.37 -14.15
CA VAL A 20 -1.91 1.24 -14.95
C VAL A 20 -0.66 0.73 -14.26
N THR A 21 -0.81 -0.29 -13.42
CA THR A 21 0.33 -0.95 -12.81
C THR A 21 0.97 -1.78 -13.91
N ASP A 22 2.25 -1.56 -14.19
CA ASP A 22 3.04 -2.38 -15.13
C ASP A 22 3.29 -3.82 -14.59
N VAL A 23 2.45 -4.29 -13.66
CA VAL A 23 2.62 -5.50 -12.86
C VAL A 23 1.29 -6.24 -12.82
N TYR A 24 1.30 -7.53 -13.15
CA TYR A 24 0.09 -8.36 -13.17
C TYR A 24 0.30 -9.66 -12.37
N VAL A 25 -0.45 -9.86 -11.30
CA VAL A 25 -0.47 -11.12 -10.56
C VAL A 25 -1.70 -11.93 -11.00
N PRO A 26 -1.55 -13.16 -11.53
CA PRO A 26 -2.67 -13.97 -11.97
C PRO A 26 -3.73 -14.17 -10.88
N ASN A 27 -5.01 -14.07 -11.25
CA ASN A 27 -6.17 -14.21 -10.36
C ASN A 27 -6.21 -13.24 -9.16
N CYS A 28 -5.41 -12.18 -9.20
CA CYS A 28 -5.36 -11.19 -8.12
C CYS A 28 -5.74 -9.80 -8.64
N LYS A 29 -6.14 -8.93 -7.71
CA LYS A 29 -6.42 -7.52 -7.95
C LYS A 29 -5.49 -6.67 -7.11
N VAL A 30 -5.16 -5.49 -7.62
CA VAL A 30 -4.37 -4.49 -6.91
C VAL A 30 -5.17 -3.97 -5.72
N VAL A 31 -4.61 -4.08 -4.53
CA VAL A 31 -5.16 -3.47 -3.30
C VAL A 31 -4.42 -2.17 -2.98
N LYS A 32 -3.09 -2.16 -3.12
CA LYS A 32 -2.26 -0.99 -2.78
C LYS A 32 -1.05 -0.87 -3.70
N GLY A 33 -0.98 0.27 -4.41
CA GLY A 33 0.13 0.60 -5.30
C GLY A 33 0.42 -0.51 -6.31
N SER A 34 1.70 -0.78 -6.56
CA SER A 34 2.14 -1.89 -7.42
C SER A 34 2.74 -3.06 -6.64
N PHE A 35 2.43 -3.17 -5.34
CA PHE A 35 3.10 -4.14 -4.44
C PHE A 35 2.16 -5.02 -3.65
N LEU A 36 0.93 -4.59 -3.32
CA LEU A 36 -0.01 -5.43 -2.59
C LEU A 36 -1.18 -5.82 -3.48
N PHE A 37 -1.38 -7.13 -3.61
CA PHE A 37 -2.45 -7.73 -4.37
C PHE A 37 -3.26 -8.68 -3.47
N ALA A 38 -4.54 -8.83 -3.76
CA ALA A 38 -5.39 -9.84 -3.11
C ALA A 38 -5.98 -10.76 -4.17
N ALA A 39 -6.15 -12.05 -3.82
CA ALA A 39 -6.90 -12.97 -4.66
C ALA A 39 -8.29 -12.38 -4.95
N GLU A 40 -8.71 -12.46 -6.22
CA GLU A 40 -9.97 -11.86 -6.70
C GLU A 40 -11.19 -12.39 -5.93
N THR A 41 -11.11 -13.64 -5.47
CA THR A 41 -12.18 -14.37 -4.79
C THR A 41 -11.61 -15.18 -3.62
N GLU A 42 -12.47 -15.82 -2.83
CA GLU A 42 -12.04 -16.84 -1.87
C GLU A 42 -11.34 -18.00 -2.62
N VAL A 43 -10.44 -18.72 -1.93
CA VAL A 43 -9.80 -19.92 -2.49
C VAL A 43 -10.89 -20.95 -2.78
N THR A 44 -10.88 -21.49 -3.99
CA THR A 44 -11.89 -22.46 -4.43
C THR A 44 -11.50 -23.89 -4.10
N ASN A 45 -12.50 -24.78 -4.00
CA ASN A 45 -12.27 -26.23 -3.95
C ASN A 45 -11.38 -26.70 -5.11
N GLY A 46 -11.58 -26.13 -6.31
CA GLY A 46 -10.77 -26.43 -7.49
C GLY A 46 -9.29 -26.11 -7.32
N GLN A 47 -8.96 -24.91 -6.82
CA GLN A 47 -7.58 -24.51 -6.52
C GLN A 47 -6.96 -25.39 -5.44
N TYR A 48 -7.69 -25.67 -4.36
CA TYR A 48 -7.19 -26.51 -3.28
C TYR A 48 -6.90 -27.95 -3.73
N LEU A 49 -7.70 -28.48 -4.68
CA LEU A 49 -7.45 -29.80 -5.26
C LEU A 49 -6.20 -29.84 -6.16
N LEU A 50 -5.84 -28.73 -6.80
CA LEU A 50 -4.56 -28.62 -7.51
C LEU A 50 -3.38 -28.68 -6.54
N PHE A 51 -3.48 -27.93 -5.44
CA PHE A 51 -2.52 -27.98 -4.34
C PHE A 51 -2.34 -29.42 -3.83
N LEU A 52 -3.41 -30.10 -3.43
CA LEU A 52 -3.33 -31.47 -2.90
C LEU A 52 -2.71 -32.45 -3.90
N ASN A 53 -3.04 -32.34 -5.19
CA ASN A 53 -2.47 -33.21 -6.22
C ASN A 53 -0.96 -32.99 -6.39
N ASP A 54 -0.49 -31.74 -6.31
CA ASP A 54 0.95 -31.44 -6.34
C ASP A 54 1.66 -31.97 -5.08
N GLN A 55 1.08 -31.76 -3.91
CA GLN A 55 1.61 -32.29 -2.64
C GLN A 55 1.70 -33.82 -2.64
N TYR A 56 0.68 -34.51 -3.14
CA TYR A 56 0.69 -35.96 -3.30
C TYR A 56 1.84 -36.43 -4.21
N ARG A 57 2.07 -35.75 -5.34
CA ARG A 57 3.12 -36.11 -6.30
C ARG A 57 4.53 -35.88 -5.73
N LYS A 58 4.72 -34.81 -4.96
CA LYS A 58 6.03 -34.43 -4.40
C LYS A 58 6.36 -35.14 -3.08
N HIS A 59 5.36 -35.35 -2.23
CA HIS A 59 5.54 -35.77 -0.83
C HIS A 59 4.76 -37.06 -0.45
N GLY A 60 3.97 -37.61 -1.36
CA GLY A 60 3.28 -38.89 -1.18
C GLY A 60 1.96 -38.82 -0.39
N ALA A 61 1.45 -40.01 -0.05
CA ALA A 61 0.09 -40.18 0.48
C ALA A 61 -0.11 -39.66 1.91
N GLU A 62 0.93 -39.68 2.74
CA GLU A 62 0.85 -39.24 4.13
C GLU A 62 0.63 -37.73 4.23
N CYS A 63 1.44 -36.95 3.51
CA CYS A 63 1.28 -35.49 3.39
C CYS A 63 -0.08 -35.11 2.77
N TYR A 64 -0.50 -35.82 1.72
CA TYR A 64 -1.83 -35.63 1.15
C TYR A 64 -2.95 -35.82 2.19
N SER A 65 -2.85 -36.86 3.01
CA SER A 65 -3.89 -37.20 4.00
C SER A 65 -3.97 -36.17 5.13
N SER A 66 -2.85 -35.60 5.57
CA SER A 66 -2.84 -34.55 6.61
C SER A 66 -3.39 -33.20 6.12
N LEU A 67 -3.36 -32.96 4.80
CA LEU A 67 -3.86 -31.74 4.17
C LEU A 67 -5.33 -31.84 3.70
N LEU A 68 -5.98 -32.99 3.87
CA LEU A 68 -7.39 -33.13 3.51
C LEU A 68 -8.30 -32.28 4.42
N PRO A 69 -9.33 -31.64 3.87
CA PRO A 69 -10.32 -30.92 4.68
C PRO A 69 -11.14 -31.89 5.53
N ASP A 70 -11.54 -31.43 6.71
CA ASP A 70 -12.40 -32.20 7.62
C ASP A 70 -13.86 -32.13 7.17
N THR A 71 -14.23 -33.01 6.22
CA THR A 71 -15.61 -33.04 5.71
C THR A 71 -16.66 -33.41 6.76
N SER A 72 -16.25 -33.93 7.93
CA SER A 72 -17.21 -34.26 9.00
C SER A 72 -17.82 -33.01 9.66
N ALA A 73 -17.18 -31.84 9.52
CA ALA A 73 -17.68 -30.57 10.03
C ALA A 73 -19.01 -30.11 9.40
N TRP A 74 -19.44 -30.74 8.29
CA TRP A 74 -20.78 -30.56 7.74
C TRP A 74 -21.89 -31.20 8.59
N LEU A 75 -21.54 -32.17 9.44
CA LEU A 75 -22.50 -32.85 10.30
C LEU A 75 -22.78 -32.01 11.55
N SER A 76 -23.99 -31.48 11.65
CA SER A 76 -24.49 -30.86 12.88
C SER A 76 -25.75 -31.60 13.36
N PRO A 77 -25.95 -31.81 14.67
CA PRO A 77 -27.15 -32.46 15.18
C PRO A 77 -28.41 -31.70 14.72
N GLY A 78 -29.30 -32.39 13.99
CA GLY A 78 -30.58 -31.83 13.54
C GLY A 78 -30.58 -31.11 12.19
N THR A 79 -29.49 -31.15 11.40
CA THR A 79 -29.44 -30.60 10.03
C THR A 79 -29.31 -31.69 8.96
N TYR A 80 -29.99 -31.53 7.82
CA TYR A 80 -29.86 -32.41 6.67
C TYR A 80 -28.71 -31.94 5.76
N CYS A 81 -27.47 -32.17 6.19
CA CYS A 81 -26.25 -31.73 5.48
C CYS A 81 -25.39 -32.90 4.96
N GLU A 82 -25.89 -34.14 5.03
CA GLU A 82 -25.18 -35.35 4.56
C GLU A 82 -24.67 -35.27 3.10
N PRO A 83 -25.41 -34.67 2.13
CA PRO A 83 -24.89 -34.53 0.77
C PRO A 83 -23.61 -33.69 0.70
N TYR A 84 -23.47 -32.64 1.53
CA TYR A 84 -22.29 -31.77 1.51
C TYR A 84 -21.04 -32.48 2.02
N LEU A 85 -21.18 -33.36 3.02
CA LEU A 85 -20.09 -34.21 3.50
C LEU A 85 -19.48 -35.04 2.36
N GLN A 86 -20.33 -35.57 1.47
CA GLN A 86 -19.89 -36.43 0.39
C GLN A 86 -19.37 -35.63 -0.81
N TYR A 87 -20.11 -34.60 -1.22
CA TYR A 87 -19.97 -33.97 -2.52
C TYR A 87 -19.28 -32.62 -2.52
N TYR A 88 -19.36 -31.82 -1.44
CA TYR A 88 -18.92 -30.41 -1.47
C TYR A 88 -17.46 -30.27 -1.93
N PHE A 89 -16.55 -31.04 -1.33
CA PHE A 89 -15.14 -30.99 -1.72
C PHE A 89 -14.83 -31.82 -2.97
N ARG A 90 -15.56 -32.92 -3.21
CA ARG A 90 -15.16 -33.95 -4.18
C ARG A 90 -15.80 -33.80 -5.55
N HIS A 91 -17.04 -33.29 -5.61
CA HIS A 91 -17.84 -33.29 -6.82
C HIS A 91 -17.48 -32.11 -7.75
N PRO A 92 -17.40 -32.32 -9.08
CA PRO A 92 -17.06 -31.26 -10.03
C PRO A 92 -17.96 -30.01 -9.99
N ALA A 93 -19.23 -30.15 -9.60
CA ALA A 93 -20.16 -29.02 -9.48
C ALA A 93 -19.70 -27.96 -8.47
N TYR A 94 -18.97 -28.36 -7.43
CA TYR A 94 -18.50 -27.46 -6.37
C TYR A 94 -17.09 -26.91 -6.60
N ARG A 95 -16.50 -27.09 -7.80
CA ARG A 95 -15.12 -26.65 -8.09
C ARG A 95 -14.91 -25.15 -7.96
N LEU A 96 -15.95 -24.35 -8.20
CA LEU A 96 -15.93 -22.89 -8.13
C LEU A 96 -16.56 -22.35 -6.83
N TYR A 97 -16.77 -23.21 -5.84
CA TYR A 97 -17.27 -22.83 -4.51
C TYR A 97 -16.11 -22.62 -3.55
N PRO A 98 -16.29 -21.81 -2.48
CA PRO A 98 -15.24 -21.51 -1.53
C PRO A 98 -14.78 -22.78 -0.80
N MET A 99 -13.48 -22.87 -0.58
CA MET A 99 -12.84 -23.92 0.19
C MET A 99 -13.12 -23.69 1.69
N VAL A 100 -13.73 -24.67 2.34
CA VAL A 100 -14.13 -24.64 3.76
C VAL A 100 -13.72 -25.93 4.47
N ASN A 101 -13.89 -26.00 5.79
CA ASN A 101 -13.46 -27.14 6.59
C ASN A 101 -11.95 -27.42 6.52
N VAL A 102 -11.15 -26.37 6.38
CA VAL A 102 -9.69 -26.44 6.56
C VAL A 102 -9.30 -25.79 7.87
N SER A 103 -8.15 -26.20 8.41
CA SER A 103 -7.50 -25.50 9.51
C SER A 103 -6.67 -24.32 8.99
N LYS A 104 -6.30 -23.39 9.88
CA LYS A 104 -5.40 -22.29 9.53
C LYS A 104 -4.05 -22.79 8.99
N ARG A 105 -3.46 -23.82 9.62
CA ARG A 105 -2.23 -24.46 9.12
C ARG A 105 -2.36 -25.00 7.69
N GLN A 106 -3.52 -25.56 7.35
CA GLN A 106 -3.79 -26.04 5.99
C GLN A 106 -3.95 -24.89 4.99
N ALA A 107 -4.51 -23.75 5.42
CA ALA A 107 -4.59 -22.53 4.61
C ALA A 107 -3.19 -21.89 4.41
N GLU A 108 -2.37 -21.84 5.46
CA GLU A 108 -0.98 -21.37 5.39
C GLU A 108 -0.14 -22.25 4.46
N ALA A 109 -0.25 -23.58 4.56
CA ALA A 109 0.43 -24.50 3.64
C ALA A 109 0.01 -24.30 2.17
N PHE A 110 -1.25 -23.92 1.93
CA PHE A 110 -1.71 -23.54 0.59
C PHE A 110 -1.05 -22.24 0.12
N CYS A 111 -0.94 -21.24 0.99
CA CYS A 111 -0.26 -19.98 0.70
C CYS A 111 1.23 -20.20 0.36
N GLU A 112 1.95 -20.99 1.16
CA GLU A 112 3.35 -21.37 0.90
C GLU A 112 3.49 -22.07 -0.45
N TRP A 113 2.59 -22.99 -0.78
CA TRP A 113 2.59 -23.64 -2.09
C TRP A 113 2.33 -22.65 -3.23
N MET A 114 1.35 -21.76 -3.07
CA MET A 114 1.03 -20.72 -4.05
C MET A 114 2.21 -19.77 -4.28
N GLU A 115 2.97 -19.43 -3.22
CA GLU A 115 4.19 -18.63 -3.32
C GLU A 115 5.21 -19.30 -4.24
N VAL A 116 5.49 -20.58 -4.01
CA VAL A 116 6.41 -21.35 -4.87
C VAL A 116 5.92 -21.36 -6.32
N GLN A 117 4.63 -21.60 -6.54
CA GLN A 117 4.07 -21.64 -7.90
C GLN A 117 4.18 -20.27 -8.61
N LEU A 118 3.89 -19.17 -7.92
CA LEU A 118 3.98 -17.83 -8.50
C LEU A 118 5.42 -17.43 -8.77
N ASN A 119 6.34 -17.70 -7.85
CA ASN A 119 7.76 -17.38 -8.02
C ASN A 119 8.38 -18.18 -9.18
N GLU A 120 8.11 -19.48 -9.29
CA GLU A 120 8.54 -20.30 -10.45
C GLU A 120 7.94 -19.80 -11.77
N GLN A 121 6.72 -19.25 -11.74
CA GLN A 121 6.08 -18.69 -12.91
C GLN A 121 6.72 -17.36 -13.32
N PHE A 122 6.99 -16.46 -12.37
CA PHE A 122 7.61 -15.16 -12.64
C PHE A 122 9.06 -15.30 -13.09
N GLU A 123 9.80 -16.28 -12.59
CA GLU A 123 11.15 -16.60 -13.09
C GLU A 123 11.14 -16.92 -14.60
N LYS A 124 10.10 -17.61 -15.07
CA LYS A 124 9.93 -17.97 -16.50
C LYS A 124 9.38 -16.83 -17.35
N MET A 125 8.76 -15.82 -16.74
CA MET A 125 8.18 -14.66 -17.44
C MET A 125 9.21 -13.53 -17.52
N THR A 126 9.82 -13.36 -18.70
CA THR A 126 10.79 -12.27 -18.94
C THR A 126 10.15 -10.89 -19.11
N ASP A 127 8.88 -10.86 -19.52
CA ASP A 127 8.17 -9.63 -19.87
C ASP A 127 7.54 -8.93 -18.65
N GLN A 128 7.59 -9.58 -17.49
CA GLN A 128 7.04 -9.06 -16.25
C GLN A 128 8.16 -8.63 -15.29
N PRO A 129 8.06 -7.45 -14.68
CA PRO A 129 9.11 -6.97 -13.79
C PRO A 129 9.16 -7.65 -12.43
N ILE A 130 8.16 -8.42 -12.00
CA ILE A 130 8.21 -9.13 -10.72
C ILE A 130 9.37 -10.13 -10.72
N VAL A 131 10.20 -10.10 -9.68
CA VAL A 131 11.23 -11.10 -9.41
C VAL A 131 10.73 -12.13 -8.41
N SER A 132 10.23 -11.65 -7.28
CA SER A 132 9.73 -12.51 -6.21
C SER A 132 8.53 -11.91 -5.49
N VAL A 133 7.69 -12.80 -4.97
CA VAL A 133 6.51 -12.48 -4.19
C VAL A 133 6.46 -13.34 -2.92
N ASP A 134 5.76 -12.81 -1.92
CA ASP A 134 5.40 -13.47 -0.66
C ASP A 134 3.88 -13.68 -0.67
N VAL A 135 3.42 -14.90 -0.40
CA VAL A 135 1.99 -15.24 -0.41
C VAL A 135 1.56 -15.69 0.98
N ARG A 136 0.57 -15.00 1.54
CA ARG A 136 0.13 -15.23 2.91
C ARG A 136 -1.35 -14.92 3.13
N LEU A 137 -1.86 -15.30 4.30
CA LEU A 137 -3.16 -14.80 4.78
C LEU A 137 -3.05 -13.30 5.06
N PRO A 138 -4.14 -12.53 4.83
CA PRO A 138 -4.13 -11.11 5.13
C PRO A 138 -4.11 -10.83 6.63
N THR A 139 -3.51 -9.71 7.01
CA THR A 139 -3.76 -9.08 8.30
C THR A 139 -5.17 -8.47 8.36
N ASP A 140 -5.67 -8.20 9.57
CA ASP A 140 -6.96 -7.54 9.75
C ASP A 140 -7.09 -6.23 8.97
N GLN A 141 -5.98 -5.48 8.89
CA GLN A 141 -5.94 -4.20 8.20
C GLN A 141 -5.91 -4.37 6.67
N GLU A 142 -5.05 -5.26 6.16
CA GLU A 142 -4.97 -5.60 4.73
C GLU A 142 -6.35 -5.94 4.18
N TRP A 143 -7.06 -6.78 4.92
CA TRP A 143 -8.39 -7.23 4.56
C TRP A 143 -9.40 -6.07 4.52
N GLN A 144 -9.42 -5.21 5.54
CA GLN A 144 -10.32 -4.07 5.58
C GLN A 144 -10.00 -3.03 4.48
N GLU A 145 -8.72 -2.77 4.18
CA GLU A 145 -8.31 -1.89 3.08
C GLU A 145 -8.81 -2.44 1.74
N ALA A 146 -8.62 -3.74 1.51
CA ALA A 146 -9.13 -4.43 0.33
C ALA A 146 -10.66 -4.34 0.22
N ALA A 147 -11.38 -4.55 1.32
CA ALA A 147 -12.84 -4.49 1.36
C ALA A 147 -13.39 -3.09 1.10
N ARG A 148 -12.76 -2.05 1.66
CA ARG A 148 -13.20 -0.66 1.48
C ARG A 148 -13.06 -0.15 0.05
N GLY A 149 -12.24 -0.78 -0.79
CA GLY A 149 -12.14 -0.44 -2.21
C GLY A 149 -11.84 1.04 -2.47
N GLY A 150 -10.99 1.65 -1.65
CA GLY A 150 -10.65 3.08 -1.71
C GLY A 150 -11.60 4.02 -0.95
N ASN A 151 -12.76 3.56 -0.46
CA ASN A 151 -13.66 4.37 0.37
C ASN A 151 -13.50 4.07 1.87
N ARG A 152 -12.79 4.94 2.59
CA ARG A 152 -12.52 4.76 4.04
C ARG A 152 -13.78 4.68 4.92
N TYR A 153 -14.91 5.19 4.46
CA TYR A 153 -16.18 5.21 5.20
C TYR A 153 -17.15 4.11 4.76
N ALA A 154 -16.71 3.20 3.91
CA ALA A 154 -17.53 2.08 3.47
C ALA A 154 -17.87 1.18 4.67
N ILE A 155 -19.17 0.97 4.88
CA ILE A 155 -19.69 0.01 5.87
C ILE A 155 -19.64 -1.40 5.29
N PHE A 156 -19.96 -1.53 4.00
CA PHE A 156 -19.89 -2.75 3.21
C PHE A 156 -18.95 -2.57 2.01
N PRO A 157 -18.49 -3.64 1.34
CA PRO A 157 -17.59 -3.56 0.19
C PRO A 157 -18.17 -2.86 -1.05
N TRP A 158 -19.47 -2.55 -1.03
CA TRP A 158 -20.16 -1.87 -2.11
C TRP A 158 -20.59 -0.44 -1.71
N PRO A 159 -20.96 0.41 -2.68
CA PRO A 159 -21.46 1.75 -2.38
C PRO A 159 -22.75 1.73 -1.57
N GLY A 160 -22.80 2.52 -0.50
CA GLY A 160 -23.97 2.71 0.36
C GLY A 160 -23.94 1.89 1.64
N SER A 161 -25.06 1.91 2.38
CA SER A 161 -25.22 1.26 3.69
C SER A 161 -26.24 0.11 3.69
N GLY A 162 -26.90 -0.14 2.55
CA GLY A 162 -27.93 -1.17 2.44
C GLY A 162 -27.36 -2.49 1.91
N MET A 163 -27.95 -3.61 2.34
CA MET A 163 -27.64 -4.96 1.82
C MET A 163 -28.20 -5.24 0.42
N ARG A 164 -28.95 -4.28 -0.16
CA ARG A 164 -29.65 -4.45 -1.43
C ARG A 164 -29.08 -3.52 -2.49
N ASN A 165 -28.98 -4.06 -3.70
CA ASN A 165 -28.53 -3.33 -4.86
C ASN A 165 -29.56 -2.26 -5.26
N THR A 166 -29.09 -1.04 -5.48
CA THR A 166 -29.92 0.13 -5.83
C THR A 166 -29.93 0.42 -7.32
N THR A 167 -29.08 -0.22 -8.12
CA THR A 167 -29.01 -0.04 -9.57
C THR A 167 -30.32 -0.49 -10.22
N GLN A 168 -30.78 0.23 -11.25
CA GLN A 168 -32.09 -0.02 -11.87
C GLN A 168 -32.27 -1.47 -12.36
N LYS A 169 -31.20 -2.07 -12.90
CA LYS A 169 -31.21 -3.45 -13.42
C LYS A 169 -31.33 -4.52 -12.32
N HIS A 170 -30.79 -4.25 -11.13
CA HIS A 170 -30.66 -5.23 -10.05
C HIS A 170 -31.37 -4.80 -8.76
N LYS A 171 -32.28 -3.82 -8.88
CA LYS A 171 -32.92 -3.16 -7.76
C LYS A 171 -33.57 -4.17 -6.82
N GLY A 172 -33.19 -4.11 -5.55
CA GLY A 172 -33.74 -4.96 -4.49
C GLY A 172 -33.08 -6.32 -4.33
N ARG A 173 -32.19 -6.75 -5.23
CA ARG A 173 -31.40 -7.99 -5.04
C ARG A 173 -30.39 -7.82 -3.91
N PHE A 174 -30.12 -8.87 -3.13
CA PHE A 174 -29.07 -8.82 -2.13
C PHE A 174 -27.69 -8.77 -2.77
N MET A 175 -26.75 -8.11 -2.09
CA MET A 175 -25.37 -7.91 -2.56
C MET A 175 -24.37 -8.93 -1.98
N ALA A 176 -24.84 -9.82 -1.12
CA ALA A 176 -24.06 -10.84 -0.43
C ALA A 176 -24.93 -12.06 -0.13
N ASN A 177 -24.28 -13.18 0.14
CA ASN A 177 -24.87 -14.42 0.65
C ASN A 177 -24.88 -14.40 2.19
N PHE A 178 -26.06 -14.37 2.83
CA PHE A 178 -26.17 -14.21 4.29
C PHE A 178 -27.56 -14.56 4.84
N SER A 179 -27.63 -14.84 6.14
CA SER A 179 -28.89 -15.18 6.81
C SER A 179 -29.64 -13.93 7.29
N ARG A 180 -30.92 -13.82 6.92
CA ARG A 180 -31.81 -12.73 7.36
C ARG A 180 -32.39 -12.94 8.76
N GLY A 181 -32.50 -14.19 9.21
CA GLY A 181 -33.17 -14.58 10.43
C GLY A 181 -33.05 -16.08 10.68
N GLN A 182 -33.34 -16.52 11.91
CA GLN A 182 -33.25 -17.94 12.25
C GLN A 182 -34.22 -18.76 11.39
N GLY A 183 -33.70 -19.72 10.63
CA GLY A 183 -34.48 -20.58 9.73
C GLY A 183 -34.74 -19.98 8.33
N ASP A 184 -34.25 -18.78 8.02
CA ASP A 184 -34.36 -18.15 6.68
C ASP A 184 -33.07 -18.37 5.88
N TYR A 185 -32.76 -19.64 5.57
CA TYR A 185 -31.61 -20.04 4.74
C TYR A 185 -31.97 -20.13 3.24
N MET A 186 -33.26 -20.19 2.89
CA MET A 186 -33.72 -20.49 1.52
C MET A 186 -34.86 -19.57 1.02
N GLY A 187 -35.32 -18.60 1.81
CA GLY A 187 -36.47 -17.77 1.45
C GLY A 187 -37.82 -18.49 1.39
N VAL A 188 -38.76 -17.91 0.65
CA VAL A 188 -40.14 -18.43 0.47
C VAL A 188 -40.20 -19.26 -0.82
N THR A 189 -41.05 -20.28 -0.87
CA THR A 189 -41.20 -21.23 -1.97
C THR A 189 -41.20 -20.56 -3.37
N GLY A 190 -40.19 -20.87 -4.18
CA GLY A 190 -40.11 -20.45 -5.60
C GLY A 190 -38.79 -19.80 -6.01
N ASP A 191 -38.18 -18.99 -5.14
CA ASP A 191 -36.92 -18.27 -5.40
C ASP A 191 -36.11 -18.10 -4.10
N LEU A 192 -34.78 -18.31 -4.17
CA LEU A 192 -33.88 -18.06 -3.04
C LEU A 192 -33.78 -16.57 -2.77
N ASN A 193 -33.81 -16.18 -1.49
CA ASN A 193 -33.80 -14.77 -1.08
C ASN A 193 -32.56 -14.03 -1.60
N ASP A 194 -31.38 -14.61 -1.41
CA ASP A 194 -30.05 -14.10 -1.80
C ASP A 194 -29.42 -14.86 -2.98
N GLY A 195 -29.94 -16.03 -3.33
CA GLY A 195 -29.55 -16.77 -4.53
C GLY A 195 -28.64 -17.98 -4.26
N ALA A 196 -28.41 -18.34 -3.00
CA ALA A 196 -27.67 -19.53 -2.60
C ALA A 196 -28.38 -20.27 -1.46
N ASP A 197 -28.02 -21.55 -1.27
CA ASP A 197 -28.59 -22.40 -0.24
C ASP A 197 -27.74 -22.49 1.03
N ILE A 198 -26.44 -22.65 0.84
CA ILE A 198 -25.41 -22.53 1.87
C ILE A 198 -24.35 -21.58 1.31
N THR A 199 -23.35 -22.08 0.60
CA THR A 199 -22.37 -21.22 -0.07
C THR A 199 -22.78 -20.96 -1.52
N ALA A 200 -22.29 -19.85 -2.06
CA ALA A 200 -22.42 -19.49 -3.46
C ALA A 200 -21.07 -19.71 -4.18
N PRO A 201 -21.07 -19.88 -5.51
CA PRO A 201 -19.84 -19.80 -6.30
C PRO A 201 -19.05 -18.51 -6.00
N VAL A 202 -17.73 -18.57 -5.99
CA VAL A 202 -16.86 -17.48 -5.53
C VAL A 202 -16.89 -16.21 -6.42
N ARG A 203 -17.49 -16.28 -7.61
CA ARG A 203 -17.76 -15.14 -8.50
C ARG A 203 -19.24 -14.71 -8.50
N SER A 204 -19.96 -15.04 -7.44
CA SER A 204 -21.33 -14.59 -7.23
C SER A 204 -21.34 -13.13 -6.75
N TYR A 205 -22.50 -12.47 -6.89
CA TYR A 205 -22.69 -11.07 -6.52
C TYR A 205 -21.79 -10.09 -7.29
N TRP A 206 -21.71 -8.84 -6.84
CA TRP A 206 -20.95 -7.79 -7.52
C TRP A 206 -19.63 -7.55 -6.81
N PRO A 207 -18.53 -7.36 -7.57
CA PRO A 207 -17.25 -7.04 -6.97
C PRO A 207 -17.26 -5.61 -6.40
N ASN A 208 -16.35 -5.35 -5.47
CA ASN A 208 -16.06 -4.00 -5.01
C ASN A 208 -15.30 -3.17 -6.07
N GLN A 209 -14.90 -1.94 -5.72
CA GLN A 209 -14.18 -1.06 -6.65
C GLN A 209 -12.82 -1.61 -7.12
N PHE A 210 -12.18 -2.49 -6.34
CA PHE A 210 -10.94 -3.16 -6.74
C PHE A 210 -11.18 -4.42 -7.57
N GLY A 211 -12.43 -4.83 -7.77
CA GLY A 211 -12.75 -6.05 -8.50
C GLY A 211 -12.77 -7.31 -7.62
N LEU A 212 -12.78 -7.17 -6.28
CA LEU A 212 -12.79 -8.28 -5.34
C LEU A 212 -14.23 -8.73 -5.04
N TYR A 213 -14.48 -10.04 -5.06
CA TYR A 213 -15.79 -10.64 -4.80
C TYR A 213 -15.90 -11.14 -3.36
N ASN A 214 -17.15 -11.25 -2.87
CA ASN A 214 -17.53 -11.93 -1.63
C ASN A 214 -16.74 -11.55 -0.36
N LEU A 215 -16.23 -10.31 -0.27
CA LEU A 215 -15.63 -9.84 0.99
C LEU A 215 -16.66 -9.72 2.12
N SER A 216 -17.95 -9.64 1.81
CA SER A 216 -19.01 -9.72 2.82
C SER A 216 -19.94 -10.89 2.48
N GLY A 217 -20.13 -11.78 3.44
CA GLY A 217 -20.96 -12.97 3.33
C GLY A 217 -20.23 -14.14 2.65
N ASN A 218 -21.01 -15.14 2.26
CA ASN A 218 -20.52 -16.40 1.71
C ASN A 218 -19.71 -17.21 2.73
N VAL A 219 -18.44 -16.91 2.96
CA VAL A 219 -17.65 -17.56 4.01
C VAL A 219 -16.82 -16.51 4.73
N ALA A 220 -16.66 -16.66 6.04
CA ALA A 220 -15.74 -15.82 6.79
C ALA A 220 -14.29 -16.17 6.38
N GLU A 221 -13.47 -15.15 6.19
CA GLU A 221 -12.10 -15.31 5.69
C GLU A 221 -11.11 -15.30 6.86
N MET A 222 -10.31 -16.36 6.97
CA MET A 222 -9.22 -16.44 7.95
C MET A 222 -8.18 -15.34 7.76
N LEU A 223 -7.75 -14.77 8.88
CA LEU A 223 -6.67 -13.79 8.91
C LEU A 223 -5.35 -14.40 9.41
N GLN A 224 -4.28 -13.62 9.30
CA GLN A 224 -2.96 -13.97 9.82
C GLN A 224 -2.96 -14.05 11.36
N GLU A 225 -3.81 -13.28 12.04
CA GLU A 225 -4.02 -13.35 13.48
C GLU A 225 -4.72 -14.66 13.89
N GLU A 226 -4.29 -15.28 14.99
CA GLU A 226 -4.85 -16.57 15.42
C GLU A 226 -6.31 -16.46 15.85
N GLY A 227 -7.16 -17.35 15.33
CA GLY A 227 -8.58 -17.40 15.66
C GLY A 227 -9.36 -16.17 15.22
N ARG A 228 -8.88 -15.39 14.24
CA ARG A 228 -9.58 -14.21 13.72
C ARG A 228 -10.07 -14.41 12.29
N THR A 229 -11.27 -13.90 12.02
CA THR A 229 -11.88 -13.91 10.69
C THR A 229 -12.56 -12.58 10.37
N ARG A 230 -12.88 -12.37 9.08
CA ARG A 230 -13.66 -11.22 8.60
C ARG A 230 -14.69 -11.61 7.54
N GLY A 231 -15.62 -10.70 7.26
CA GLY A 231 -16.60 -10.81 6.18
C GLY A 231 -17.89 -11.53 6.55
N GLY A 232 -17.90 -12.35 7.59
CA GLY A 232 -19.06 -13.15 7.97
C GLY A 232 -19.37 -14.26 6.95
N SER A 233 -20.25 -15.17 7.33
CA SER A 233 -20.61 -16.36 6.54
C SER A 233 -22.02 -16.25 5.94
N TRP A 234 -22.37 -17.24 5.11
CA TRP A 234 -23.73 -17.50 4.65
C TRP A 234 -24.77 -17.63 5.78
N ALA A 235 -24.36 -18.11 6.97
CA ALA A 235 -25.25 -18.19 8.14
C ALA A 235 -25.19 -16.95 9.04
N SER A 236 -24.30 -16.00 8.75
CA SER A 236 -24.16 -14.77 9.51
C SER A 236 -25.25 -13.76 9.16
N ARG A 237 -25.62 -12.92 10.13
CA ARG A 237 -26.57 -11.81 9.93
C ARG A 237 -25.85 -10.56 9.42
N ALA A 238 -26.59 -9.68 8.76
CA ALA A 238 -26.07 -8.46 8.13
C ALA A 238 -25.07 -7.63 8.99
N PRO A 239 -25.23 -7.43 10.31
CA PRO A 239 -24.25 -6.67 11.10
C PRO A 239 -22.85 -7.31 11.16
N TYR A 240 -22.76 -8.64 11.04
CA TYR A 240 -21.50 -9.37 11.04
C TYR A 240 -20.81 -9.37 9.67
N LEU A 241 -21.48 -8.86 8.64
CA LEU A 241 -20.94 -8.69 7.29
C LEU A 241 -20.28 -7.33 7.08
N GLU A 242 -20.45 -6.40 8.02
CA GLU A 242 -19.83 -5.09 7.95
C GLU A 242 -18.30 -5.22 7.95
N ILE A 243 -17.62 -4.38 7.17
CA ILE A 243 -16.16 -4.42 7.01
C ILE A 243 -15.45 -4.33 8.37
N SER A 244 -15.96 -3.46 9.24
CA SER A 244 -15.46 -3.26 10.61
C SER A 244 -16.38 -3.85 11.67
N GLY A 245 -17.26 -4.79 11.28
CA GLY A 245 -18.20 -5.46 12.17
C GLY A 245 -17.51 -6.36 13.20
N VAL A 246 -18.28 -6.85 14.17
CA VAL A 246 -17.78 -7.83 15.15
C VAL A 246 -17.53 -9.16 14.45
N ASP A 247 -16.39 -9.79 14.73
CA ASP A 247 -16.05 -11.13 14.22
C ASP A 247 -16.88 -12.21 14.95
N PRO A 248 -17.84 -12.87 14.28
CA PRO A 248 -18.68 -13.89 14.92
C PRO A 248 -17.92 -15.21 15.19
N PHE A 249 -16.74 -15.39 14.60
CA PHE A 249 -15.90 -16.59 14.75
C PHE A 249 -14.63 -16.32 15.56
N ALA A 250 -14.58 -15.20 16.31
CA ALA A 250 -13.43 -14.87 17.13
C ALA A 250 -13.10 -16.02 18.11
N GLY A 251 -11.85 -16.50 18.08
CA GLY A 251 -11.37 -17.64 18.86
C GLY A 251 -11.63 -19.01 18.23
N PHE A 252 -12.02 -19.09 16.95
CA PHE A 252 -12.17 -20.38 16.28
C PHE A 252 -10.84 -21.15 16.28
N SER A 253 -10.93 -22.47 16.48
CA SER A 253 -9.77 -23.37 16.50
C SER A 253 -10.00 -24.66 15.72
N LYS A 254 -11.24 -24.87 15.24
CA LYS A 254 -11.66 -26.06 14.51
C LYS A 254 -12.10 -25.69 13.10
N PRO A 255 -11.92 -26.59 12.12
CA PRO A 255 -12.51 -26.45 10.79
C PRO A 255 -14.03 -26.22 10.85
N SER A 256 -14.54 -25.36 9.97
CA SER A 256 -15.96 -25.00 9.92
C SER A 256 -16.43 -24.83 8.47
N PRO A 257 -17.69 -25.18 8.15
CA PRO A 257 -18.28 -24.97 6.82
C PRO A 257 -18.58 -23.49 6.52
N GLU A 258 -18.42 -22.62 7.52
CA GLU A 258 -18.66 -21.19 7.44
C GLU A 258 -17.37 -20.38 7.28
N ILE A 259 -16.21 -21.02 7.42
CA ILE A 259 -14.91 -20.36 7.43
C ILE A 259 -14.07 -20.90 6.27
N GLY A 260 -13.68 -19.99 5.38
CA GLY A 260 -12.73 -20.20 4.30
C GLY A 260 -11.58 -19.20 4.39
N PHE A 261 -10.91 -18.92 3.27
CA PHE A 261 -9.81 -17.96 3.25
C PHE A 261 -9.57 -17.42 1.84
N ARG A 262 -8.91 -16.26 1.76
CA ARG A 262 -8.20 -15.82 0.57
C ARG A 262 -6.75 -15.54 0.91
N TYR A 263 -5.91 -15.53 -0.12
CA TYR A 263 -4.51 -15.18 0.02
C TYR A 263 -4.25 -13.77 -0.53
N PHE A 264 -3.25 -13.12 0.05
CA PHE A 264 -2.69 -11.86 -0.41
C PHE A 264 -1.29 -12.14 -0.96
N VAL A 265 -0.87 -11.31 -1.91
CA VAL A 265 0.43 -11.41 -2.58
C VAL A 265 1.13 -10.07 -2.42
N GLU A 266 2.27 -10.09 -1.75
CA GLU A 266 3.16 -8.94 -1.61
C GLU A 266 4.32 -9.11 -2.59
N VAL A 267 4.55 -8.12 -3.45
CA VAL A 267 5.72 -8.10 -4.34
C VAL A 267 6.93 -7.66 -3.52
N ILE A 268 7.90 -8.56 -3.41
CA ILE A 268 9.09 -8.36 -2.58
C ILE A 268 10.23 -7.76 -3.38
N ASP A 269 10.42 -8.23 -4.61
CA ASP A 269 11.48 -7.78 -5.49
C ASP A 269 10.96 -7.59 -6.92
N ARG A 270 11.47 -6.57 -7.58
CA ARG A 270 11.06 -6.12 -8.90
C ARG A 270 12.27 -5.65 -9.71
N ARG A 271 12.38 -6.14 -10.95
CA ARG A 271 13.31 -5.65 -11.97
C ARG A 271 12.91 -4.26 -12.42
N ASP A 272 13.91 -3.40 -12.60
CA ASP A 272 13.73 -2.13 -13.30
C ASP A 272 13.23 -2.39 -14.74
N CYS A 273 12.01 -1.94 -15.05
CA CYS A 273 11.42 -2.10 -16.38
C CYS A 273 12.13 -1.33 -17.50
N LYS A 274 12.94 -0.31 -17.15
CA LYS A 274 13.53 0.62 -18.13
C LYS A 274 15.04 0.70 -17.93
N PRO A 275 15.87 0.46 -18.97
CA PRO A 275 17.30 0.75 -18.88
C PRO A 275 17.47 2.25 -18.63
N ILE A 276 17.85 2.59 -17.41
CA ILE A 276 18.01 3.98 -16.99
C ILE A 276 19.27 4.51 -17.65
N ARG A 277 19.12 5.53 -18.48
CA ARG A 277 20.27 6.27 -19.01
C ARG A 277 20.82 7.12 -17.86
N LYS A 278 21.87 6.66 -17.18
CA LYS A 278 22.56 7.44 -16.14
C LYS A 278 22.92 8.81 -16.70
N GLN A 279 22.21 9.86 -16.28
CA GLN A 279 22.55 11.22 -16.65
C GLN A 279 23.71 11.65 -15.79
N LYS A 280 24.89 11.91 -16.36
CA LYS A 280 26.03 12.40 -15.58
C LYS A 280 25.74 13.81 -15.05
N ILE A 281 26.12 14.09 -13.81
CA ILE A 281 26.20 15.46 -13.30
C ILE A 281 27.12 16.30 -14.19
N THR A 282 26.59 17.45 -14.63
CA THR A 282 27.33 18.48 -15.38
C THR A 282 27.03 19.84 -14.77
N ALA A 283 27.94 20.81 -14.92
CA ALA A 283 27.72 22.18 -14.43
C ALA A 283 26.38 22.76 -14.91
N ARG A 284 26.06 22.59 -16.20
CA ARG A 284 24.78 23.04 -16.79
C ARG A 284 23.55 22.42 -16.12
N ARG A 285 23.63 21.14 -15.70
CA ARG A 285 22.53 20.44 -15.01
C ARG A 285 22.31 21.02 -13.62
N ILE A 286 23.40 21.28 -12.88
CA ILE A 286 23.36 21.93 -11.56
C ILE A 286 22.78 23.34 -11.69
N GLU A 287 23.31 24.14 -12.62
CA GLU A 287 22.88 25.52 -12.87
C GLU A 287 21.40 25.64 -13.23
N LYS A 288 20.82 24.64 -13.92
CA LYS A 288 19.39 24.62 -14.27
C LYS A 288 18.48 24.42 -13.04
N MET A 289 18.99 23.81 -11.99
CA MET A 289 18.24 23.53 -10.75
C MET A 289 18.40 24.63 -9.70
N LEU A 290 19.35 25.56 -9.90
CA LEU A 290 19.58 26.68 -9.02
C LEU A 290 18.61 27.83 -9.33
N VAL A 291 17.92 28.30 -8.30
CA VAL A 291 16.98 29.40 -8.35
C VAL A 291 17.56 30.58 -7.56
N PRO A 292 17.64 31.79 -8.14
CA PRO A 292 18.11 32.97 -7.41
C PRO A 292 17.12 33.37 -6.31
N VAL A 293 17.60 33.52 -5.08
CA VAL A 293 16.80 33.93 -3.91
C VAL A 293 17.09 35.39 -3.59
N ILE A 294 18.38 35.74 -3.50
CA ILE A 294 18.85 37.11 -3.29
C ILE A 294 19.78 37.44 -4.45
N GLN A 295 19.24 38.11 -5.48
CA GLN A 295 19.98 38.45 -6.70
C GLN A 295 20.79 37.24 -7.22
N ASP A 296 22.06 37.43 -7.59
CA ASP A 296 22.98 36.36 -7.99
C ASP A 296 23.95 35.94 -6.85
N THR A 297 23.69 36.30 -5.58
CA THR A 297 24.59 35.99 -4.46
C THR A 297 24.19 34.72 -3.71
N LEU A 298 22.89 34.56 -3.43
CA LEU A 298 22.32 33.38 -2.78
C LEU A 298 21.34 32.68 -3.72
N MET A 299 21.63 31.43 -4.03
CA MET A 299 20.77 30.56 -4.83
C MET A 299 20.28 29.38 -3.99
N ALA A 300 19.05 28.97 -4.22
CA ALA A 300 18.46 27.78 -3.61
C ALA A 300 18.32 26.66 -4.63
N TRP A 301 18.46 25.42 -4.16
CA TRP A 301 18.09 24.26 -4.95
C TRP A 301 16.57 24.17 -5.10
N LYS A 302 16.08 23.86 -6.32
CA LYS A 302 14.66 23.98 -6.69
C LYS A 302 13.69 23.17 -5.82
N PHE A 303 14.08 21.96 -5.42
CA PHE A 303 13.25 20.99 -4.71
C PHE A 303 14.12 20.21 -3.71
N GLU A 304 13.60 19.24 -2.96
CA GLU A 304 14.42 18.43 -2.04
C GLU A 304 15.37 17.51 -2.81
N ILE A 305 16.57 17.24 -2.29
CA ILE A 305 17.54 16.41 -3.02
C ILE A 305 16.93 15.03 -3.29
N SER A 306 16.88 14.64 -4.57
CA SER A 306 16.30 13.35 -4.95
C SER A 306 17.30 12.20 -4.81
N ASN A 307 16.78 10.98 -4.72
CA ASN A 307 17.59 9.76 -4.69
C ASN A 307 18.51 9.64 -5.92
N GLU A 308 18.12 10.18 -7.08
CA GLU A 308 18.98 10.23 -8.28
C GLU A 308 20.28 11.01 -8.02
N TRP A 309 20.19 12.22 -7.46
CA TRP A 309 21.38 13.04 -7.20
C TRP A 309 22.24 12.46 -6.09
N TYR A 310 21.61 11.90 -5.06
CA TYR A 310 22.31 11.31 -3.93
C TYR A 310 23.03 10.00 -4.29
N ASP A 311 22.45 9.19 -5.18
CA ASP A 311 23.07 7.95 -5.67
C ASP A 311 24.39 8.21 -6.43
N GLU A 312 24.50 9.32 -7.18
CA GLU A 312 25.78 9.71 -7.79
C GLU A 312 26.86 10.06 -6.75
N PHE A 313 26.48 10.68 -5.63
CA PHE A 313 27.39 10.96 -4.51
C PHE A 313 27.88 9.67 -3.84
N VAL A 314 26.98 8.73 -3.57
CA VAL A 314 27.32 7.43 -2.97
C VAL A 314 28.24 6.63 -3.90
N GLN A 315 27.99 6.64 -5.22
CA GLN A 315 28.81 5.93 -6.21
C GLN A 315 30.26 6.44 -6.30
N GLU A 316 30.52 7.71 -6.00
CA GLU A 316 31.86 8.32 -6.08
C GLU A 316 32.59 8.41 -4.73
N THR A 317 31.90 8.15 -3.62
CA THR A 317 32.48 8.28 -2.28
C THR A 317 32.70 6.91 -1.62
N SER A 318 31.76 6.48 -0.76
CA SER A 318 31.88 5.26 0.03
C SER A 318 30.50 4.73 0.41
N ASP A 319 30.41 3.43 0.66
CA ASP A 319 29.21 2.75 1.13
C ASP A 319 28.71 3.26 2.49
N GLU A 320 29.56 3.91 3.30
CA GLU A 320 29.17 4.54 4.57
C GLU A 320 28.15 5.68 4.40
N ASN A 321 28.06 6.25 3.20
CA ASN A 321 27.14 7.33 2.88
C ASN A 321 25.78 6.80 2.37
N LYS A 322 25.57 5.48 2.36
CA LYS A 322 24.28 4.91 1.94
C LYS A 322 23.16 5.27 2.93
N PRO A 323 21.96 5.64 2.44
CA PRO A 323 20.79 5.78 3.30
C PRO A 323 20.45 4.47 4.00
N ASN A 324 20.05 4.54 5.27
CA ASN A 324 19.71 3.34 6.05
C ASN A 324 18.27 2.90 5.81
N GLY A 325 18.06 1.97 4.87
CA GLY A 325 16.74 1.42 4.53
C GLY A 325 16.01 0.72 5.69
N GLU A 326 16.72 0.22 6.71
CA GLU A 326 16.09 -0.44 7.87
C GLU A 326 15.14 0.48 8.63
N LEU A 327 15.32 1.80 8.53
CA LEU A 327 14.51 2.80 9.21
C LEU A 327 13.09 2.92 8.64
N TRP A 328 12.79 2.27 7.52
CA TRP A 328 11.42 2.09 7.07
C TRP A 328 10.67 1.05 7.94
N ILE A 329 11.37 0.06 8.50
CA ILE A 329 10.74 -0.98 9.32
C ILE A 329 10.14 -0.34 10.58
N GLY A 330 8.85 -0.64 10.82
CA GLY A 330 8.11 -0.14 11.99
C GLY A 330 7.41 1.19 11.76
N GLU A 331 7.70 1.89 10.65
CA GLU A 331 6.95 3.07 10.25
C GLU A 331 5.74 2.74 9.40
N LEU A 332 5.77 1.62 8.66
CA LEU A 332 4.66 1.14 7.84
C LEU A 332 4.49 -0.37 8.02
N SER A 333 3.25 -0.85 7.96
CA SER A 333 2.93 -2.28 7.98
C SER A 333 3.56 -3.05 6.79
N TYR A 334 3.89 -2.35 5.69
CA TYR A 334 4.53 -2.89 4.46
C TYR A 334 5.86 -2.21 4.15
N ALA A 335 6.70 -2.04 5.17
CA ALA A 335 7.97 -1.36 5.04
C ALA A 335 8.99 -2.07 4.15
N ARG A 336 8.82 -3.38 3.88
CA ARG A 336 9.83 -4.23 3.25
C ARG A 336 10.24 -3.72 1.86
N ARG A 337 9.27 -3.27 1.06
CA ARG A 337 9.55 -2.64 -0.24
C ARG A 337 10.37 -1.36 -0.08
N PHE A 338 9.94 -0.46 0.79
CA PHE A 338 10.65 0.82 0.99
C PHE A 338 12.05 0.61 1.55
N LYS A 339 12.23 -0.38 2.43
CA LYS A 339 13.54 -0.81 2.92
C LYS A 339 14.49 -1.21 1.80
N ASN A 340 14.01 -2.03 0.85
CA ASN A 340 14.86 -2.61 -0.20
C ASN A 340 15.06 -1.65 -1.38
N ASP A 341 14.02 -0.89 -1.75
CA ASP A 341 13.92 -0.24 -3.05
C ASP A 341 14.01 1.28 -3.01
N TYR A 342 13.69 1.93 -1.88
CA TYR A 342 13.44 3.37 -1.86
C TYR A 342 14.65 4.20 -2.33
N SER A 343 15.87 3.82 -1.95
CA SER A 343 17.09 4.55 -2.34
C SER A 343 17.69 4.06 -3.67
N THR A 344 17.34 2.85 -4.12
CA THR A 344 18.06 2.12 -5.16
C THR A 344 17.25 1.99 -6.46
N HIS A 345 15.96 1.69 -6.37
CA HIS A 345 15.08 1.32 -7.48
C HIS A 345 14.64 2.54 -8.32
N SER A 346 14.39 2.32 -9.61
CA SER A 346 14.00 3.36 -10.58
C SER A 346 12.77 4.17 -10.18
N ASP A 347 11.73 3.50 -9.68
CA ASP A 347 10.46 4.11 -9.21
C ASP A 347 10.69 5.28 -8.23
N TYR A 348 11.75 5.24 -7.42
CA TYR A 348 12.03 6.22 -6.37
C TYR A 348 13.17 7.18 -6.70
N LYS A 349 13.74 7.16 -7.91
CA LYS A 349 14.86 8.07 -8.28
C LYS A 349 14.47 9.55 -8.23
N ASN A 350 13.21 9.87 -8.55
CA ASN A 350 12.67 11.23 -8.46
C ASN A 350 12.03 11.53 -7.10
N HIS A 351 12.16 10.65 -6.10
CA HIS A 351 11.68 10.90 -4.73
C HIS A 351 12.79 11.53 -3.86
N PRO A 352 12.44 12.26 -2.80
CA PRO A 352 13.42 12.88 -1.91
C PRO A 352 14.26 11.81 -1.20
N VAL A 353 15.54 12.10 -0.99
CA VAL A 353 16.41 11.27 -0.16
C VAL A 353 16.04 11.44 1.31
N VAL A 354 15.86 10.32 2.00
CA VAL A 354 15.55 10.24 3.44
C VAL A 354 16.42 9.17 4.08
N ASN A 355 16.30 8.93 5.39
CA ASN A 355 17.10 7.94 6.13
C ASN A 355 18.62 8.22 6.12
N ILE A 356 18.99 9.48 6.03
CA ILE A 356 20.40 9.93 6.10
C ILE A 356 20.63 10.78 7.36
N SER A 357 21.89 10.86 7.79
CA SER A 357 22.30 11.73 8.89
C SER A 357 22.64 13.14 8.41
N ARG A 358 22.65 14.09 9.34
CA ARG A 358 23.11 15.45 9.06
C ARG A 358 24.56 15.48 8.58
N GLU A 359 25.41 14.62 9.11
CA GLU A 359 26.81 14.48 8.67
C GLU A 359 26.89 14.05 7.20
N GLN A 360 26.07 13.07 6.81
CA GLN A 360 25.98 12.61 5.42
C GLN A 360 25.47 13.71 4.47
N ALA A 361 24.51 14.54 4.90
CA ALA A 361 24.03 15.68 4.13
C ALA A 361 25.11 16.78 3.96
N LEU A 362 25.92 17.03 4.99
CA LEU A 362 27.06 17.94 4.91
C LEU A 362 28.15 17.42 3.97
N LYS A 363 28.53 16.14 4.08
CA LYS A 363 29.47 15.50 3.15
C LYS A 363 29.01 15.62 1.69
N PHE A 364 27.70 15.51 1.43
CA PHE A 364 27.13 15.75 0.10
C PHE A 364 27.34 17.19 -0.38
N CYS A 365 27.13 18.19 0.49
CA CYS A 365 27.34 19.61 0.16
C CYS A 365 28.81 19.90 -0.17
N ASP A 366 29.75 19.33 0.60
CA ASP A 366 31.19 19.48 0.38
C ASP A 366 31.60 18.83 -0.94
N TRP A 367 31.15 17.59 -1.20
CA TRP A 367 31.41 16.89 -2.45
C TRP A 367 30.87 17.66 -3.67
N LEU A 368 29.65 18.17 -3.61
CA LEU A 368 29.05 18.90 -4.74
C LEU A 368 29.77 20.24 -4.97
N THR A 369 30.24 20.89 -3.89
CA THR A 369 31.08 22.09 -3.94
C THR A 369 32.37 21.82 -4.69
N GLU A 370 33.10 20.77 -4.32
CA GLU A 370 34.35 20.39 -4.97
C GLU A 370 34.11 20.02 -6.44
N LYS A 371 33.11 19.18 -6.70
CA LYS A 371 32.78 18.69 -8.04
C LYS A 371 32.39 19.83 -8.98
N TYR A 372 31.54 20.76 -8.53
CA TYR A 372 31.15 21.91 -9.36
C TYR A 372 32.36 22.80 -9.70
N ASN A 373 33.21 23.06 -8.71
CA ASN A 373 34.39 23.90 -8.84
C ASN A 373 35.54 23.25 -9.63
N GLN A 374 35.40 21.99 -10.06
CA GLN A 374 36.33 21.32 -10.98
C GLN A 374 35.85 21.37 -12.45
N PHE A 375 34.59 21.72 -12.73
CA PHE A 375 34.10 21.75 -14.11
C PHE A 375 34.73 22.90 -14.91
N PRO A 376 35.22 22.64 -16.14
CA PRO A 376 35.89 23.64 -16.97
C PRO A 376 34.92 24.63 -17.66
N LYS A 377 33.66 24.23 -17.88
CA LYS A 377 32.62 25.04 -18.54
C LYS A 377 31.48 25.30 -17.55
N ARG A 378 31.64 26.32 -16.71
CA ARG A 378 30.69 26.71 -15.67
C ARG A 378 30.32 28.20 -15.79
N LYS A 379 29.09 28.54 -15.37
CA LYS A 379 28.55 29.91 -15.36
C LYS A 379 29.13 30.74 -14.22
N TYR A 380 29.27 30.15 -13.04
CA TYR A 380 29.73 30.84 -11.82
C TYR A 380 31.21 30.55 -11.54
N THR A 381 31.98 31.57 -11.15
CA THR A 381 33.43 31.47 -10.89
C THR A 381 33.72 30.47 -9.78
N ARG A 382 33.03 30.57 -8.64
CA ARG A 382 33.11 29.62 -7.53
C ARG A 382 31.77 29.54 -6.81
N LEU A 383 31.31 28.33 -6.52
CA LEU A 383 30.14 28.09 -5.68
C LEU A 383 30.57 27.46 -4.36
N ALA A 384 29.98 27.92 -3.27
CA ALA A 384 30.05 27.28 -1.96
C ALA A 384 28.66 26.75 -1.60
N ILE A 385 28.52 25.44 -1.47
CA ILE A 385 27.24 24.77 -1.19
C ILE A 385 27.18 24.41 0.30
N SER A 386 26.08 24.73 0.95
CA SER A 386 25.83 24.35 2.34
C SER A 386 24.35 24.08 2.58
N LEU A 387 24.03 23.51 3.74
CA LEU A 387 22.66 23.55 4.25
C LEU A 387 22.23 25.02 4.50
N PRO A 388 20.95 25.37 4.27
CA PRO A 388 20.42 26.69 4.61
C PRO A 388 20.33 26.86 6.13
N THR A 389 20.54 28.07 6.64
CA THR A 389 20.08 28.40 8.00
C THR A 389 18.55 28.38 8.08
N GLU A 390 17.96 28.34 9.27
CA GLU A 390 16.51 28.42 9.45
C GLU A 390 15.94 29.71 8.81
N GLU A 391 16.63 30.83 8.96
CA GLU A 391 16.23 32.11 8.35
C GLU A 391 16.30 32.06 6.82
N GLU A 392 17.37 31.48 6.25
CA GLU A 392 17.49 31.31 4.80
C GLU A 392 16.41 30.36 4.27
N TRP A 393 16.12 29.28 5.01
CA TRP A 393 15.09 28.32 4.65
C TRP A 393 13.70 28.97 4.62
N GLU A 394 13.34 29.74 5.65
CA GLU A 394 12.07 30.46 5.70
C GLU A 394 11.96 31.51 4.58
N LEU A 395 13.06 32.19 4.24
CA LEU A 395 13.10 33.11 3.10
C LEU A 395 12.81 32.38 1.78
N ILE A 396 13.45 31.23 1.57
CA ILE A 396 13.26 30.40 0.37
C ILE A 396 11.83 29.89 0.26
N ALA A 397 11.26 29.42 1.39
CA ALA A 397 9.92 28.84 1.43
C ALA A 397 8.83 29.90 1.28
N SER A 398 8.99 31.05 1.93
CA SER A 398 8.04 32.18 1.89
C SER A 398 8.02 32.92 0.55
N GLY A 399 9.07 32.77 -0.26
CA GLY A 399 9.18 33.39 -1.57
C GLY A 399 9.29 34.91 -1.46
N ASN A 400 8.35 35.63 -2.07
CA ASN A 400 8.35 37.10 -2.07
C ASN A 400 7.66 37.72 -0.85
N ASN A 401 7.03 36.92 0.03
CA ASN A 401 6.28 37.43 1.17
C ASN A 401 6.50 36.60 2.44
N ARG A 402 7.21 37.17 3.43
CA ARG A 402 7.54 36.52 4.71
C ARG A 402 6.34 36.24 5.62
N ASP A 403 5.19 36.87 5.36
CA ASP A 403 3.96 36.65 6.12
C ASP A 403 3.16 35.43 5.65
N ASN A 404 3.61 34.79 4.56
CA ASN A 404 2.99 33.57 4.05
C ASN A 404 3.06 32.44 5.10
N TYR A 405 1.92 31.80 5.35
CA TYR A 405 1.86 30.60 6.20
C TYR A 405 2.36 29.36 5.43
N PHE A 406 1.90 29.22 4.19
CA PHE A 406 2.30 28.19 3.24
C PHE A 406 3.05 28.79 2.04
N PRO A 407 3.91 28.02 1.35
CA PRO A 407 4.71 28.51 0.22
C PRO A 407 3.89 29.11 -0.94
N TRP A 408 2.64 28.65 -1.14
CA TRP A 408 1.73 29.17 -2.17
C TRP A 408 0.89 30.38 -1.71
N GLY A 409 1.16 30.94 -0.53
CA GLY A 409 0.57 32.18 0.00
C GLY A 409 -0.85 32.06 0.56
N GLY A 410 -1.64 31.08 0.11
CA GLY A 410 -2.97 30.80 0.65
C GLY A 410 -2.93 30.08 2.01
N PRO A 411 -4.01 30.14 2.81
CA PRO A 411 -4.07 29.48 4.13
C PRO A 411 -4.50 28.01 4.08
N TYR A 412 -4.79 27.47 2.90
CA TYR A 412 -5.32 26.12 2.72
C TYR A 412 -4.30 25.22 2.04
N ALA A 413 -4.23 23.94 2.45
CA ALA A 413 -3.40 22.91 1.80
C ALA A 413 -4.07 22.24 0.59
N MET A 414 -5.22 22.77 0.17
CA MET A 414 -6.00 22.29 -0.97
C MET A 414 -6.50 23.49 -1.77
N ASN A 415 -6.50 23.40 -3.09
CA ASN A 415 -7.04 24.44 -3.95
C ASN A 415 -8.56 24.31 -4.12
N SER A 416 -9.18 25.29 -4.79
CA SER A 416 -10.63 25.33 -5.02
C SER A 416 -11.17 24.19 -5.90
N LYS A 417 -10.32 23.44 -6.59
CA LYS A 417 -10.68 22.26 -7.39
C LYS A 417 -10.61 20.96 -6.59
N GLY A 418 -10.17 21.01 -5.34
CA GLY A 418 -9.97 19.83 -4.50
C GLY A 418 -8.62 19.16 -4.66
N GLU A 419 -7.65 19.80 -5.33
CA GLU A 419 -6.31 19.26 -5.50
C GLU A 419 -5.42 19.67 -4.32
N TRP A 420 -4.63 18.72 -3.82
CA TRP A 420 -3.70 18.92 -2.72
C TRP A 420 -2.48 19.73 -3.17
N LEU A 421 -2.00 20.62 -2.31
CA LEU A 421 -0.89 21.54 -2.59
C LEU A 421 0.44 21.08 -1.99
N CYS A 422 0.41 20.11 -1.09
CA CYS A 422 1.57 19.43 -0.53
C CYS A 422 1.19 18.03 -0.08
N ASN A 423 2.21 17.20 0.15
CA ASN A 423 2.05 15.86 0.71
C ASN A 423 2.04 15.91 2.24
N TYR A 424 0.99 15.42 2.89
CA TYR A 424 0.90 15.40 4.35
C TYR A 424 -0.19 14.42 4.83
N ASN A 425 -0.22 14.20 6.14
CA ASN A 425 -1.19 13.29 6.74
C ASN A 425 -2.59 13.94 6.84
N THR A 426 -3.51 13.48 6.00
CA THR A 426 -4.87 14.04 5.84
C THR A 426 -5.88 13.59 6.90
N VAL A 427 -5.43 12.96 8.00
CA VAL A 427 -6.34 12.58 9.10
C VAL A 427 -7.06 13.81 9.63
N GLN A 428 -8.40 13.71 9.67
CA GLN A 428 -9.28 14.80 10.10
C GLN A 428 -9.24 14.97 11.62
N GLU A 429 -9.35 16.21 12.11
CA GLU A 429 -9.36 16.55 13.53
C GLU A 429 -10.40 15.79 14.36
N ARG A 430 -11.53 15.38 13.76
CA ARG A 430 -12.56 14.57 14.44
C ARG A 430 -12.09 13.17 14.91
N TRP A 431 -10.92 12.72 14.48
CA TRP A 431 -10.29 11.46 14.93
C TRP A 431 -9.32 11.70 16.10
N ILE A 432 -9.14 12.97 16.49
CA ILE A 432 -8.26 13.42 17.57
C ILE A 432 -9.11 13.61 18.83
N ILE A 433 -8.79 12.86 19.89
CA ILE A 433 -9.27 13.17 21.25
C ILE A 433 -8.13 13.87 21.97
N ASP A 434 -8.35 15.12 22.39
CA ASP A 434 -7.48 15.80 23.34
C ASP A 434 -7.82 15.36 24.76
N LEU A 435 -6.96 14.54 25.36
CA LEU A 435 -6.91 14.30 26.79
C LEU A 435 -5.45 14.13 27.21
N ASN A 436 -4.76 15.25 27.45
CA ASN A 436 -3.60 15.32 28.34
C ASN A 436 -2.56 14.18 28.21
N ASN A 437 -2.05 14.00 26.98
CA ASN A 437 -0.68 13.52 26.74
C ASN A 437 -0.38 12.01 26.93
N SER A 438 -1.10 11.08 26.26
CA SER A 438 -0.49 9.76 25.91
C SER A 438 -1.19 8.86 24.88
N THR A 439 -2.41 9.14 24.39
CA THR A 439 -3.08 8.25 23.42
C THR A 439 -3.92 9.01 22.38
N TYR A 440 -3.49 8.91 21.12
CA TYR A 440 -3.90 9.77 19.99
C TYR A 440 -5.14 9.29 19.19
N LEU A 441 -6.00 8.44 19.75
CA LEU A 441 -7.00 7.73 18.96
C LEU A 441 -8.34 7.69 19.67
N VAL A 442 -9.40 8.10 18.97
CA VAL A 442 -10.77 7.65 19.30
C VAL A 442 -10.72 6.13 19.42
N ASN A 443 -11.30 5.59 20.50
CA ASN A 443 -11.30 4.15 20.79
C ASN A 443 -11.65 3.33 19.52
N GLY A 444 -10.75 2.45 19.09
CA GLY A 444 -10.95 1.55 17.95
C GLY A 444 -10.26 1.95 16.63
N ILE A 445 -9.45 3.00 16.60
CA ILE A 445 -8.67 3.39 15.41
C ILE A 445 -7.18 3.12 15.69
N SER A 446 -6.45 2.53 14.73
CA SER A 446 -5.01 2.24 14.86
C SER A 446 -4.13 3.35 14.26
N LYS A 447 -2.85 3.41 14.65
CA LYS A 447 -1.83 4.31 14.03
C LYS A 447 -1.73 4.07 12.51
N ASP A 448 -1.92 2.83 12.08
CA ASP A 448 -1.84 2.45 10.69
C ASP A 448 -3.11 2.88 9.90
N MET A 449 -4.29 2.95 10.56
CA MET A 449 -5.49 3.57 9.97
C MET A 449 -5.32 5.08 9.76
N ILE A 450 -4.54 5.74 10.61
CA ILE A 450 -4.14 7.14 10.41
C ILE A 450 -3.21 7.23 9.19
N GLN A 451 -2.18 6.39 9.11
CA GLN A 451 -1.25 6.38 7.97
C GLN A 451 -1.91 5.96 6.65
N ALA A 452 -2.97 5.15 6.66
CA ALA A 452 -3.75 4.84 5.47
C ALA A 452 -4.51 6.05 4.89
N ALA A 453 -4.68 7.12 5.67
CA ALA A 453 -5.16 8.41 5.14
C ALA A 453 -4.07 9.17 4.36
N ALA A 454 -2.78 8.85 4.58
CA ALA A 454 -1.64 9.40 3.85
C ALA A 454 -1.53 8.83 2.42
N GLY A 455 -2.64 8.47 1.78
CA GLY A 455 -2.71 8.20 0.34
C GLY A 455 -3.81 9.00 -0.36
N GLN A 456 -4.52 9.87 0.37
CA GLN A 456 -5.60 10.70 -0.18
C GLN A 456 -5.08 11.85 -1.05
N ASP A 457 -3.84 12.26 -0.82
CA ASP A 457 -3.10 13.25 -1.61
C ASP A 457 -2.36 12.67 -2.81
N GLY A 458 -2.47 11.35 -3.00
CA GLY A 458 -1.91 10.63 -4.15
C GLY A 458 -0.54 10.00 -3.89
N ALA A 459 0.06 10.16 -2.69
CA ALA A 459 1.36 9.56 -2.37
C ALA A 459 1.34 8.89 -0.99
N LEU A 460 1.54 7.57 -0.94
CA LEU A 460 1.49 6.77 0.30
C LEU A 460 2.53 7.17 1.37
N VAL A 461 3.68 7.64 0.91
CA VAL A 461 4.81 8.10 1.74
C VAL A 461 5.28 9.42 1.14
N THR A 462 6.49 9.52 0.64
CA THR A 462 6.94 10.66 -0.16
C THR A 462 6.35 10.63 -1.57
N ALA A 463 6.19 11.82 -2.14
CA ALA A 463 5.88 12.05 -3.54
C ALA A 463 7.15 12.42 -4.30
N PRO A 464 7.16 12.29 -5.64
CA PRO A 464 8.24 12.85 -6.45
C PRO A 464 8.50 14.33 -6.15
N VAL A 465 9.76 14.74 -6.17
CA VAL A 465 10.24 16.09 -5.76
C VAL A 465 9.67 17.23 -6.62
N ASP A 466 9.07 16.90 -7.77
CA ASP A 466 8.45 17.84 -8.69
C ASP A 466 6.91 17.77 -8.74
N SER A 467 6.27 17.00 -7.84
CA SER A 467 4.83 16.73 -7.87
C SER A 467 3.94 17.93 -7.57
N TYR A 468 4.37 18.82 -6.67
CA TYR A 468 3.54 19.94 -6.21
C TYR A 468 3.93 21.27 -6.87
N TYR A 469 3.18 22.31 -6.53
CA TYR A 469 3.25 23.63 -7.14
C TYR A 469 4.49 24.42 -6.69
N ASP A 470 5.02 25.21 -7.62
CA ASP A 470 6.09 26.16 -7.34
C ASP A 470 5.56 27.32 -6.47
N ASN A 471 6.38 27.83 -5.54
CA ASN A 471 6.14 29.14 -4.93
C ASN A 471 6.52 30.28 -5.89
N SER A 472 6.42 31.54 -5.45
CA SER A 472 6.71 32.71 -6.29
C SER A 472 8.14 32.79 -6.82
N LEU A 473 9.10 32.06 -6.22
CA LEU A 473 10.48 31.99 -6.68
C LEU A 473 10.72 30.80 -7.64
N GLY A 474 9.76 29.90 -7.81
CA GLY A 474 9.97 28.67 -8.57
C GLY A 474 10.45 27.50 -7.72
N ILE A 475 10.31 27.57 -6.40
CA ILE A 475 10.72 26.53 -5.45
C ILE A 475 9.55 25.56 -5.20
N LYS A 476 9.80 24.25 -5.26
CA LYS A 476 8.80 23.21 -4.96
C LYS A 476 8.99 22.62 -3.57
N ASN A 477 7.91 22.04 -3.06
CA ASN A 477 7.88 21.22 -1.84
C ASN A 477 8.56 21.87 -0.63
N ALA A 478 8.55 23.21 -0.54
CA ALA A 478 9.04 23.92 0.65
C ALA A 478 8.03 23.86 1.82
N CYS A 479 7.25 22.79 1.88
CA CYS A 479 6.26 22.44 2.90
C CYS A 479 5.67 21.06 2.58
N GLY A 480 5.58 20.19 3.58
CA GLY A 480 5.12 18.81 3.41
C GLY A 480 6.16 17.95 2.66
N ASN A 481 5.73 16.77 2.24
CA ASN A 481 6.57 15.72 1.64
C ASN A 481 7.66 15.21 2.58
N VAL A 482 8.74 15.95 2.79
CA VAL A 482 9.75 15.66 3.82
C VAL A 482 10.10 16.93 4.57
N SER A 483 10.33 16.79 5.88
CA SER A 483 10.90 17.88 6.68
C SER A 483 12.35 18.05 6.24
N GLU A 484 12.85 19.28 6.21
CA GLU A 484 14.16 19.56 5.62
C GLU A 484 15.19 19.99 6.65
N MET A 485 16.35 19.32 6.63
CA MET A 485 17.48 19.67 7.50
C MET A 485 17.98 21.09 7.23
N VAL A 486 18.19 21.84 8.31
CA VAL A 486 18.85 23.15 8.27
C VAL A 486 20.24 23.10 8.91
N ALA A 487 21.00 24.17 8.74
CA ALA A 487 22.32 24.34 9.34
C ALA A 487 22.24 24.42 10.87
N ASP A 488 21.15 24.96 11.41
CA ASP A 488 20.86 24.98 12.84
C ASP A 488 20.72 23.55 13.40
N LEU A 489 21.37 23.29 14.53
CA LEU A 489 21.47 21.93 15.09
C LEU A 489 20.10 21.42 15.53
N ASP A 490 19.87 20.13 15.26
CA ASP A 490 18.69 19.37 15.65
C ASP A 490 17.35 19.89 15.13
N VAL A 491 17.34 20.73 14.08
CA VAL A 491 16.11 21.29 13.51
C VAL A 491 15.91 20.82 12.06
N ALA A 492 14.67 20.44 11.74
CA ALA A 492 14.20 20.29 10.37
C ALA A 492 12.88 21.06 10.17
N LYS A 493 12.65 21.63 8.99
CA LYS A 493 11.57 22.60 8.70
C LYS A 493 10.54 22.09 7.70
N GLY A 494 9.36 22.72 7.67
CA GLY A 494 8.35 22.57 6.59
C GLY A 494 7.30 21.46 6.80
N GLY A 495 7.59 20.49 7.66
CA GLY A 495 6.74 19.32 7.92
C GLY A 495 6.86 18.24 6.84
N ASN A 496 6.33 17.03 7.11
CA ASN A 496 6.54 15.85 6.28
C ASN A 496 5.22 15.10 5.97
N TRP A 497 5.30 14.04 5.17
CA TRP A 497 4.16 13.18 4.80
C TRP A 497 3.42 12.57 6.01
N GLY A 498 4.09 12.41 7.15
CA GLY A 498 3.48 11.95 8.41
C GLY A 498 2.85 13.06 9.25
N SER A 499 3.15 14.33 8.97
CA SER A 499 2.70 15.50 9.72
C SER A 499 1.24 15.85 9.47
N MET A 500 0.53 16.28 10.51
CA MET A 500 -0.82 16.82 10.41
C MET A 500 -0.83 18.24 9.84
N ILE A 501 -2.02 18.70 9.43
CA ILE A 501 -2.21 20.04 8.84
C ILE A 501 -1.67 21.20 9.70
N HIS A 502 -1.74 21.09 11.03
CA HIS A 502 -1.25 22.12 11.95
C HIS A 502 0.24 21.97 12.30
N GLU A 503 0.89 20.88 11.87
CA GLU A 503 2.31 20.59 12.03
C GLU A 503 3.11 20.93 10.77
N ILE A 504 2.43 21.19 9.64
CA ILE A 504 3.05 21.66 8.39
C ILE A 504 2.98 23.18 8.27
N GLY A 505 3.95 23.77 7.57
CA GLY A 505 4.01 25.21 7.29
C GLY A 505 5.42 25.76 7.37
N ILE A 506 5.61 26.99 6.88
CA ILE A 506 6.94 27.61 6.73
C ILE A 506 7.65 27.73 8.09
N LYS A 507 6.92 28.17 9.12
CA LYS A 507 7.48 28.39 10.46
C LYS A 507 7.52 27.13 11.32
N LYS A 508 7.04 25.99 10.81
CA LYS A 508 6.99 24.74 11.57
C LYS A 508 8.35 24.05 11.54
N SER A 509 8.77 23.60 12.72
CA SER A 509 10.01 22.87 12.94
C SER A 509 9.74 21.56 13.68
N VAL A 510 10.57 20.57 13.40
CA VAL A 510 10.60 19.30 14.12
C VAL A 510 12.03 19.03 14.58
N ILE A 511 12.16 18.36 15.73
CA ILE A 511 13.46 18.00 16.28
C ILE A 511 14.01 16.81 15.47
N PHE A 512 15.21 16.97 14.92
CA PHE A 512 15.90 15.94 14.14
C PHE A 512 17.26 15.60 14.76
N THR A 513 17.30 14.52 15.55
CA THR A 513 18.55 14.04 16.17
C THR A 513 19.09 12.77 15.53
N LYS A 514 18.23 12.02 14.81
CA LYS A 514 18.57 10.73 14.21
C LYS A 514 17.94 10.58 12.83
N PRO A 515 18.63 9.90 11.88
CA PRO A 515 18.06 9.56 10.57
C PRO A 515 16.69 8.88 10.71
N ASN A 516 15.77 9.22 9.82
CA ASN A 516 14.41 8.67 9.77
C ASN A 516 13.77 8.92 8.39
N PRO A 517 12.63 8.31 8.05
CA PRO A 517 12.03 8.42 6.71
C PRO A 517 11.22 9.70 6.47
N TYR A 518 11.17 10.59 7.45
CA TYR A 518 10.39 11.83 7.41
C TYR A 518 11.25 13.04 7.06
N VAL A 519 12.58 12.93 7.21
CA VAL A 519 13.51 14.06 7.06
C VAL A 519 14.42 13.85 5.86
N GLY A 520 14.40 14.82 4.95
CA GLY A 520 15.33 14.99 3.83
C GLY A 520 16.07 16.32 3.93
N PHE A 521 16.59 16.84 2.82
CA PHE A 521 17.26 18.14 2.81
C PHE A 521 17.26 18.79 1.43
N ARG A 522 17.51 20.10 1.44
CA ARG A 522 17.93 20.88 0.28
C ARG A 522 19.17 21.68 0.65
N PHE A 523 19.82 22.25 -0.36
CA PHE A 523 20.99 23.10 -0.14
C PHE A 523 20.80 24.49 -0.72
N VAL A 524 21.64 25.40 -0.23
CA VAL A 524 21.85 26.73 -0.83
C VAL A 524 23.26 26.79 -1.41
N ALA A 525 23.40 27.53 -2.51
CA ALA A 525 24.67 27.80 -3.16
C ALA A 525 24.96 29.30 -3.08
N ARG A 526 26.11 29.65 -2.52
CA ARG A 526 26.62 31.02 -2.49
C ARG A 526 27.61 31.22 -3.61
N VAL A 527 27.41 32.26 -4.41
CA VAL A 527 28.37 32.67 -5.44
C VAL A 527 29.49 33.43 -4.75
N MET A 528 30.69 32.89 -4.84
CA MET A 528 31.91 33.55 -4.38
C MET A 528 32.56 34.21 -5.59
N GLU A 529 32.88 35.51 -5.46
CA GLU A 529 33.59 36.29 -6.48
C GLU A 529 34.99 35.73 -6.78
#